data_AF-A0A849ACT4-F1
#
_entry.id   AF-A0A849ACT4-F1
#
_cell.length_a   1.000
_cell.length_b   1.000
_cell.length_c   1.000
_cell.angle_alpha   90.00
_cell.angle_beta   90.00
_cell.angle_gamma   90.00
#
_symmetry.space_group_name_H-M   'P 1'
#
loop_
_entity.id
_entity.type
_entity.pdbx_description
1 polymer ?
#
loop_
_entity_poly.entity_id
_entity_poly.type
_entity_poly.pdbx_seq_one_letter_code
_entity_poly.pdbx_strand_id
1 'polypeptide(L)'
;MVDHNAVWSALSHPARRRLLERLRDGPALTGELHAHLATSGDSPSRFATQRHLQTLREAGLVSVTERGRERVNVLNGSTLYRATVGWLDPASRSVAESLDTIRHLAEKPIADTRKESTMTQPPIRHLLVEQSTDIAAPPDRAWQALTTDTRRWWRPPFTLLSDADDVDLEIPAEVGAPVLERAGDRTALWGTLIERQDGHALAWSSRICGADAAIGTVRVRVEPTPAGCTVTFRQEAIGAFDTQTDDDVALGWRTKLDDLGVLLTGALVG
;
A
#
# COMPACT_ATOMS: atom_id res chain seq x y z
N MET A 1 19.10 14.10 -23.68
CA MET A 1 18.57 12.72 -23.59
C MET A 1 19.73 11.83 -23.16
N VAL A 2 19.54 10.91 -22.19
CA VAL A 2 20.64 10.03 -21.75
C VAL A 2 20.94 9.00 -22.84
N ASP A 3 22.21 8.87 -23.23
CA ASP A 3 22.64 7.83 -24.15
C ASP A 3 22.83 6.51 -23.40
N HIS A 4 21.82 5.64 -23.52
CA HIS A 4 21.82 4.33 -22.85
C HIS A 4 22.96 3.43 -23.32
N ASN A 5 23.37 3.51 -24.60
CA ASN A 5 24.45 2.69 -25.13
C ASN A 5 25.79 3.08 -24.51
N ALA A 6 26.06 4.38 -24.39
CA ALA A 6 27.27 4.87 -23.73
C ALA A 6 27.32 4.46 -22.24
N VAL A 7 26.19 4.57 -21.53
CA VAL A 7 26.09 4.17 -20.12
C VAL A 7 26.27 2.66 -19.95
N TRP A 8 25.55 1.83 -20.71
CA TRP A 8 25.65 0.37 -20.59
C TRP A 8 27.02 -0.17 -21.00
N SER A 9 27.60 0.38 -22.07
CA SER A 9 28.99 0.10 -22.46
C SER A 9 29.95 0.47 -21.33
N ALA A 10 29.79 1.63 -20.69
CA ALA A 10 30.59 2.01 -19.53
C ALA A 10 30.36 1.06 -18.33
N LEU A 11 29.13 0.61 -18.05
CA LEU A 11 28.87 -0.28 -16.91
C LEU A 11 29.31 -1.75 -17.12
N SER A 12 29.56 -2.17 -18.37
CA SER A 12 29.98 -3.55 -18.69
C SER A 12 31.29 -4.01 -18.02
N HIS A 13 32.21 -3.08 -17.69
CA HIS A 13 33.52 -3.42 -17.13
C HIS A 13 33.52 -3.39 -15.59
N PRO A 14 34.02 -4.44 -14.91
CA PRO A 14 33.96 -4.55 -13.44
C PRO A 14 34.71 -3.43 -12.72
N ALA A 15 35.91 -3.05 -13.18
CA ALA A 15 36.66 -1.94 -12.59
C ALA A 15 35.88 -0.61 -12.59
N ARG A 16 35.06 -0.36 -13.63
CA ARG A 16 34.24 0.87 -13.71
C ARG A 16 33.07 0.82 -12.72
N ARG A 17 32.44 -0.34 -12.52
CA ARG A 17 31.43 -0.53 -11.47
C ARG A 17 32.00 -0.33 -10.08
N ARG A 18 33.19 -0.88 -9.79
CA ARG A 18 33.89 -0.68 -8.50
C ARG A 18 34.24 0.79 -8.23
N LEU A 19 34.65 1.54 -9.26
CA LEU A 19 34.82 2.99 -9.12
C LEU A 19 33.53 3.71 -8.73
N LEU A 20 32.40 3.35 -9.35
CA LEU A 20 31.09 3.94 -9.01
C LEU A 20 30.63 3.51 -7.62
N GLU A 21 30.89 2.27 -7.21
CA GLU A 21 30.65 1.79 -5.84
C GLU A 21 31.44 2.61 -4.83
N ARG A 22 32.73 2.88 -5.07
CA ARG A 22 33.52 3.76 -4.20
C ARG A 22 32.99 5.19 -4.17
N LEU A 23 32.55 5.72 -5.31
CA LEU A 23 32.01 7.07 -5.41
C LEU A 23 30.58 7.21 -4.86
N ARG A 24 29.86 6.09 -4.67
CA ARG A 24 28.58 6.04 -3.97
C ARG A 24 28.73 6.50 -2.52
N ASP A 25 29.87 6.19 -1.90
CA ASP A 25 30.15 6.55 -0.50
C ASP A 25 30.64 8.01 -0.35
N GLY A 26 30.78 8.74 -1.47
CA GLY A 26 31.10 10.16 -1.50
C GLY A 26 32.20 10.52 -2.51
N PRO A 27 32.46 11.83 -2.71
CA PRO A 27 33.53 12.33 -3.58
C PRO A 27 34.91 11.75 -3.23
N ALA A 28 35.75 11.52 -4.24
CA ALA A 28 37.09 10.99 -4.04
C ALA A 28 38.11 11.54 -5.04
N LEU A 29 39.37 11.63 -4.60
CA LEU A 29 40.48 12.02 -5.47
C LEU A 29 40.82 10.89 -6.45
N THR A 30 41.32 11.25 -7.63
CA THR A 30 41.78 10.25 -8.62
C THR A 30 42.83 9.29 -8.04
N GLY A 31 43.69 9.78 -7.14
CA GLY A 31 44.69 8.95 -6.44
C GLY A 31 44.06 7.92 -5.50
N GLU A 32 43.01 8.29 -4.78
CA GLU A 32 42.28 7.40 -3.86
C GLU A 32 41.51 6.33 -4.63
N LEU A 33 40.89 6.71 -5.75
CA LEU A 33 40.21 5.78 -6.65
C LEU A 33 41.16 4.76 -7.27
N HIS A 34 42.38 5.20 -7.62
CA HIS A 34 43.41 4.29 -8.09
C HIS A 34 43.84 3.32 -6.99
N ALA A 35 44.08 3.81 -5.78
CA ALA A 35 44.43 2.95 -4.65
C ALA A 35 43.34 1.91 -4.38
N HIS A 36 42.05 2.31 -4.43
CA HIS A 36 40.91 1.41 -4.26
C HIS A 36 40.88 0.26 -5.28
N LEU A 37 41.14 0.56 -6.57
CA LEU A 37 41.23 -0.49 -7.60
C LEU A 37 42.48 -1.35 -7.46
N ALA A 38 43.60 -0.78 -7.02
CA ALA A 38 44.85 -1.52 -6.81
C ALA A 38 44.70 -2.55 -5.70
N THR A 39 44.01 -2.21 -4.60
CA THR A 39 43.69 -3.16 -3.51
C THR A 39 42.84 -4.32 -4.00
N SER A 40 42.00 -4.08 -5.00
CA SER A 40 41.00 -5.02 -5.49
C SER A 40 41.47 -5.86 -6.70
N GLY A 41 42.66 -5.55 -7.24
CA GLY A 41 43.27 -6.23 -8.38
C GLY A 41 42.72 -5.86 -9.77
N ASP A 42 41.77 -4.93 -9.87
CA ASP A 42 41.04 -4.66 -11.12
C ASP A 42 41.72 -3.66 -12.07
N SER A 43 42.82 -3.06 -11.64
CA SER A 43 43.56 -2.10 -12.46
C SER A 43 45.06 -2.30 -12.32
N PRO A 44 45.76 -2.69 -13.39
CA PRO A 44 47.19 -2.99 -13.34
C PRO A 44 48.06 -1.71 -13.27
N SER A 45 47.51 -0.52 -13.53
CA SER A 45 48.28 0.74 -13.52
C SER A 45 47.42 1.99 -13.31
N ARG A 46 48.08 3.11 -12.95
CA ARG A 46 47.45 4.45 -12.88
C ARG A 46 46.85 4.89 -14.21
N PHE A 47 47.50 4.54 -15.33
CA PHE A 47 47.02 4.86 -16.67
C PHE A 47 45.70 4.15 -16.99
N ALA A 48 45.59 2.87 -16.62
CA ALA A 48 44.35 2.11 -16.79
C ALA A 48 43.19 2.72 -15.98
N THR A 49 43.45 3.13 -14.72
CA THR A 49 42.47 3.84 -13.89
C THR A 49 42.00 5.15 -14.53
N GLN A 50 42.93 5.95 -15.08
CA GLN A 50 42.57 7.20 -15.76
C GLN A 50 41.70 6.95 -17.00
N ARG A 51 41.98 5.89 -17.77
CA ARG A 51 41.14 5.51 -18.92
C ARG A 51 39.74 5.09 -18.50
N HIS A 52 39.61 4.34 -17.41
CA HIS A 52 38.30 4.01 -16.83
C HIS A 52 37.51 5.26 -16.41
N LEU A 53 38.16 6.21 -15.73
CA LEU A 53 37.54 7.47 -15.32
C LEU A 53 37.20 8.37 -16.51
N GLN A 54 37.96 8.32 -17.60
CA GLN A 54 37.64 9.01 -18.84
C GLN A 54 36.36 8.46 -19.45
N THR A 55 36.25 7.14 -19.62
CA THR A 55 35.03 6.49 -20.13
C THR A 55 33.80 6.78 -19.26
N LEU A 56 33.94 6.76 -17.93
CA LEU A 56 32.85 7.10 -17.00
C LEU A 56 32.42 8.57 -17.11
N ARG A 57 33.36 9.49 -17.37
CA ARG A 57 33.05 10.90 -17.62
C ARG A 57 32.34 11.11 -18.95
N GLU A 58 32.81 10.45 -20.01
CA GLU A 58 32.19 10.51 -21.34
C GLU A 58 30.75 9.98 -21.32
N ALA A 59 30.49 8.91 -20.56
CA ALA A 59 29.14 8.39 -20.33
C ALA A 59 28.31 9.24 -19.35
N GLY A 60 28.86 10.33 -18.81
CA GLY A 60 28.18 11.22 -17.86
C GLY A 60 27.88 10.60 -16.50
N LEU A 61 28.51 9.47 -16.16
CA LEU A 61 28.37 8.75 -14.89
C LEU A 61 29.25 9.34 -13.78
N VAL A 62 30.32 10.05 -14.14
CA VAL A 62 31.21 10.74 -13.21
C VAL A 62 31.39 12.19 -13.63
N SER A 63 31.28 13.11 -12.68
CA SER A 63 31.65 14.52 -12.86
C SER A 63 32.97 14.79 -12.15
N VAL A 64 33.77 15.71 -12.68
CA VAL A 64 35.06 16.09 -12.09
C VAL A 64 35.09 17.58 -11.80
N THR A 65 35.51 17.91 -10.58
CA THR A 65 35.83 19.28 -10.18
C THR A 65 37.33 19.37 -9.90
N GLU A 66 37.99 20.35 -10.49
CA GLU A 66 39.41 20.61 -10.23
C GLU A 66 39.56 21.42 -8.95
N ARG A 67 40.37 20.93 -8.00
CA ARG A 67 40.72 21.62 -6.75
C ARG A 67 42.24 21.73 -6.69
N GLY A 68 42.78 22.81 -7.26
CA GLY A 68 44.22 23.00 -7.40
C GLY A 68 44.84 21.98 -8.35
N ARG A 69 45.83 21.19 -7.89
CA ARG A 69 46.45 20.11 -8.67
C ARG A 69 45.70 18.78 -8.60
N GLU A 70 44.64 18.71 -7.81
CA GLU A 70 43.90 17.48 -7.55
C GLU A 70 42.54 17.48 -8.26
N ARG A 71 42.14 16.30 -8.76
CA ARG A 71 40.85 16.09 -9.42
C ARG A 71 39.92 15.33 -8.47
N VAL A 72 38.86 16.00 -8.03
CA VAL A 72 37.79 15.41 -7.23
C VAL A 72 36.76 14.83 -8.18
N ASN A 73 36.51 13.53 -8.06
CA ASN A 73 35.56 12.79 -8.88
C ASN A 73 34.29 12.57 -8.05
N VAL A 74 33.13 12.75 -8.68
CA VAL A 74 31.82 12.64 -8.03
C VAL A 74 30.92 11.78 -8.90
N LEU A 75 30.19 10.85 -8.28
CA LEU A 75 29.15 10.08 -8.96
C LEU A 75 28.03 11.00 -9.46
N ASN A 76 27.68 10.91 -10.74
CA ASN A 76 26.47 11.53 -11.27
C ASN A 76 25.28 10.57 -11.12
N GLY A 77 24.66 10.60 -9.93
CA GLY A 77 23.50 9.76 -9.63
C GLY A 77 22.32 9.97 -10.57
N SER A 78 22.14 11.18 -11.12
CA SER A 78 21.01 11.50 -12.01
C SER A 78 21.10 10.79 -13.37
N THR A 79 22.30 10.67 -13.94
CA THR A 79 22.53 9.95 -15.21
C THR A 79 22.38 8.46 -14.99
N LEU A 80 22.95 7.93 -13.89
CA LEU A 80 22.83 6.53 -13.53
C LEU A 80 21.35 6.15 -13.32
N TYR A 81 20.60 6.93 -12.53
CA TYR A 81 19.17 6.72 -12.30
C TYR A 81 18.40 6.68 -13.61
N ARG A 82 18.55 7.70 -14.46
CA ARG A 82 17.80 7.80 -15.73
C ARG A 82 18.06 6.63 -16.68
N ALA A 83 19.28 6.09 -16.69
CA ALA A 83 19.67 4.98 -17.56
C ALA A 83 19.29 3.59 -17.04
N THR A 84 18.97 3.46 -15.74
CA THR A 84 18.66 2.16 -15.10
C THR A 84 17.20 2.11 -14.66
N VAL A 85 16.86 2.81 -13.58
CA VAL A 85 15.53 2.82 -12.96
C VAL A 85 14.57 3.74 -13.73
N GLY A 86 15.11 4.85 -14.24
CA GLY A 86 14.39 5.88 -14.97
C GLY A 86 13.93 5.47 -16.36
N TRP A 87 14.51 4.41 -16.93
CA TRP A 87 14.11 3.82 -18.21
C TRP A 87 12.76 3.08 -18.11
N LEU A 88 12.42 2.55 -16.93
CA LEU A 88 11.10 1.96 -16.67
C LEU A 88 10.03 3.04 -16.62
N ASP A 89 8.87 2.74 -17.19
CA ASP A 89 7.66 3.54 -16.97
C ASP A 89 7.25 3.51 -15.48
N PRO A 90 6.47 4.50 -15.00
CA PRO A 90 6.14 4.62 -13.58
C PRO A 90 5.48 3.37 -12.96
N ALA A 91 4.64 2.66 -13.72
CA ALA A 91 3.97 1.47 -13.21
C ALA A 91 4.96 0.30 -13.07
N SER A 92 5.76 0.05 -14.10
CA SER A 92 6.80 -0.99 -14.07
C SER A 92 7.84 -0.76 -12.97
N ARG A 93 8.21 0.51 -12.71
CA ARG A 93 9.12 0.88 -11.62
C ARG A 93 8.53 0.54 -10.25
N SER A 94 7.28 0.93 -10.00
CA SER A 94 6.60 0.69 -8.72
C SER A 94 6.44 -0.80 -8.41
N VAL A 95 6.14 -1.61 -9.42
CA VAL A 95 6.06 -3.07 -9.29
C VAL A 95 7.44 -3.66 -8.98
N ALA A 96 8.49 -3.22 -9.67
CA ALA A 96 9.85 -3.71 -9.44
C ALA A 96 10.36 -3.39 -8.03
N GLU A 97 10.10 -2.17 -7.53
CA GLU A 97 10.47 -1.75 -6.16
C GLU A 97 9.71 -2.56 -5.09
N SER A 98 8.42 -2.83 -5.31
CA SER A 98 7.60 -3.66 -4.42
C SER A 98 8.12 -5.10 -4.33
N LEU A 99 8.43 -5.71 -5.48
CA LEU A 99 8.96 -7.08 -5.54
C LEU A 99 10.34 -7.20 -4.88
N ASP A 100 11.23 -6.23 -5.09
CA ASP A 100 12.54 -6.22 -4.43
C ASP A 100 12.41 -6.04 -2.91
N THR A 101 11.45 -5.22 -2.45
CA THR A 101 11.13 -5.06 -1.03
C THR A 101 10.64 -6.36 -0.42
N ILE A 102 9.68 -7.05 -1.07
CA ILE A 102 9.17 -8.35 -0.62
C ILE A 102 10.31 -9.36 -0.52
N ARG A 103 11.17 -9.42 -1.54
CA ARG A 103 12.36 -10.28 -1.54
C ARG A 103 13.27 -9.99 -0.35
N HIS A 104 13.61 -8.72 -0.11
CA HIS A 104 14.49 -8.33 1.00
C HIS A 104 13.89 -8.67 2.38
N LEU A 105 12.57 -8.57 2.52
CA LEU A 105 11.88 -8.94 3.76
C LEU A 105 11.85 -10.47 3.95
N ALA A 106 11.62 -11.24 2.90
CA ALA A 106 11.55 -12.69 2.96
C ALA A 106 12.92 -13.38 3.09
N GLU A 107 13.98 -12.81 2.49
CA GLU A 107 15.32 -13.41 2.47
C GLU A 107 16.20 -13.02 3.67
N LYS A 108 15.81 -12.01 4.46
CA LYS A 108 16.49 -11.73 5.73
C LYS A 108 16.28 -12.93 6.65
N PRO A 109 17.36 -13.62 7.10
CA PRO A 109 17.22 -14.61 8.16
C PRO A 109 16.55 -13.92 9.33
N ILE A 110 15.50 -14.52 9.88
CA ILE A 110 14.88 -14.07 11.13
C ILE A 110 15.99 -14.16 12.18
N ALA A 111 16.71 -13.06 12.40
CA ALA A 111 17.70 -12.96 13.45
C ALA A 111 16.93 -13.13 14.75
N ASP A 112 17.24 -14.22 15.46
CA ASP A 112 16.66 -14.57 16.75
C ASP A 112 16.97 -13.46 17.75
N THR A 113 16.13 -12.43 17.74
CA THR A 113 16.28 -11.23 18.56
C THR A 113 15.15 -11.23 19.58
N ARG A 114 15.21 -12.24 20.45
CA ARG A 114 14.51 -12.23 21.72
C ARG A 114 15.17 -11.15 22.60
N LYS A 115 14.68 -9.90 22.52
CA LYS A 115 14.74 -8.87 23.59
C LYS A 115 13.89 -7.64 23.23
N GLU A 116 12.67 -7.67 23.75
CA GLU A 116 11.89 -6.60 24.41
C GLU A 116 11.83 -5.17 23.80
N SER A 117 10.60 -4.86 23.35
CA SER A 117 9.91 -3.57 23.31
C SER A 117 10.35 -2.48 22.33
N THR A 118 9.80 -2.50 21.10
CA THR A 118 9.31 -1.30 20.36
C THR A 118 8.29 -1.77 19.30
N MET A 119 7.10 -1.18 19.28
CA MET A 119 5.92 -1.43 18.41
C MET A 119 6.12 -2.40 17.24
N THR A 120 5.66 -3.64 17.42
CA THR A 120 5.47 -4.63 16.37
C THR A 120 4.37 -4.12 15.43
N GLN A 121 4.72 -3.70 14.22
CA GLN A 121 3.70 -3.59 13.18
C GLN A 121 3.06 -4.98 13.02
N PRO A 122 1.73 -5.08 13.09
CA PRO A 122 1.06 -6.36 12.98
C PRO A 122 1.37 -7.03 11.63
N PRO A 123 1.43 -8.37 11.58
CA PRO A 123 1.75 -9.08 10.34
C PRO A 123 0.73 -8.74 9.24
N ILE A 124 1.16 -8.75 7.98
CA ILE A 124 0.23 -8.63 6.84
C ILE A 124 -0.61 -9.91 6.80
N ARG A 125 -1.93 -9.75 6.92
CA ARG A 125 -2.90 -10.84 6.93
C ARG A 125 -4.01 -10.58 5.91
N HIS A 126 -4.71 -11.66 5.57
CA HIS A 126 -5.98 -11.61 4.86
C HIS A 126 -7.11 -11.81 5.88
N LEU A 127 -8.06 -10.89 5.88
CA LEU A 127 -9.29 -10.94 6.65
C LEU A 127 -10.43 -11.26 5.69
N LEU A 128 -11.21 -12.26 6.05
CA LEU A 128 -12.49 -12.53 5.41
C LEU A 128 -13.54 -12.76 6.50
N VAL A 129 -14.49 -11.83 6.59
CA VAL A 129 -15.66 -11.93 7.46
C VAL A 129 -16.89 -11.93 6.59
N GLU A 130 -17.73 -12.94 6.75
CA GLU A 130 -19.02 -13.04 6.09
C GLU A 130 -20.08 -13.31 7.15
N GLN A 131 -21.16 -12.55 7.11
CA GLN A 131 -22.29 -12.68 8.00
C GLN A 131 -23.58 -12.46 7.24
N SER A 132 -24.58 -13.26 7.58
CA SER A 132 -25.90 -13.17 6.98
C SER A 132 -26.98 -13.27 8.03
N THR A 133 -28.14 -12.69 7.74
CA THR A 133 -29.34 -12.83 8.54
C THR A 133 -30.57 -12.92 7.64
N ASP A 134 -31.54 -13.73 8.06
CA ASP A 134 -32.83 -13.84 7.40
C ASP A 134 -33.80 -12.82 7.99
N ILE A 135 -34.38 -11.99 7.13
CA ILE A 135 -35.30 -10.92 7.49
C ILE A 135 -36.66 -11.23 6.89
N ALA A 136 -37.69 -11.29 7.75
CA ALA A 136 -39.08 -11.50 7.36
C ALA A 136 -39.70 -10.23 6.74
N ALA A 137 -39.04 -9.66 5.73
CA ALA A 137 -39.45 -8.47 5.00
C ALA A 137 -39.12 -8.62 3.50
N PRO A 138 -39.85 -7.94 2.59
CA PRO A 138 -39.52 -7.95 1.17
C PRO A 138 -38.12 -7.38 0.88
N PRO A 139 -37.42 -7.88 -0.15
CA PRO A 139 -36.09 -7.38 -0.54
C PRO A 139 -36.02 -5.86 -0.73
N ASP A 140 -37.04 -5.26 -1.36
CA ASP A 140 -37.10 -3.81 -1.60
C ASP A 140 -37.10 -3.00 -0.30
N ARG A 141 -37.73 -3.54 0.76
CA ARG A 141 -37.77 -2.88 2.07
C ARG A 141 -36.40 -2.98 2.76
N ALA A 142 -35.74 -4.13 2.68
CA ALA A 142 -34.38 -4.29 3.16
C ALA A 142 -33.40 -3.38 2.40
N TRP A 143 -33.55 -3.27 1.08
CA TRP A 143 -32.75 -2.39 0.24
C TRP A 143 -32.91 -0.91 0.59
N GLN A 144 -34.15 -0.46 0.80
CA GLN A 144 -34.42 0.90 1.27
C GLN A 144 -33.80 1.16 2.63
N ALA A 145 -33.86 0.20 3.55
CA ALA A 145 -33.25 0.34 4.87
C ALA A 145 -31.72 0.45 4.80
N LEU A 146 -31.09 -0.33 3.91
CA LEU A 146 -29.64 -0.31 3.68
C LEU A 146 -29.13 0.98 3.03
N THR A 147 -29.95 1.64 2.21
CA THR A 147 -29.48 2.77 1.38
C THR A 147 -30.03 4.13 1.79
N THR A 148 -31.18 4.18 2.47
CA THR A 148 -31.91 5.43 2.78
C THR A 148 -32.21 5.60 4.26
N ASP A 149 -32.58 4.53 4.97
CA ASP A 149 -32.90 4.59 6.41
C ASP A 149 -31.70 4.28 7.32
N THR A 150 -30.48 4.54 6.85
CA THR A 150 -29.21 4.15 7.49
C THR A 150 -29.06 4.66 8.91
N ARG A 151 -29.47 5.91 9.23
CA ARG A 151 -29.52 6.47 10.60
C ARG A 151 -30.22 5.58 11.64
N ARG A 152 -31.13 4.71 11.20
CA ARG A 152 -31.96 3.91 12.11
C ARG A 152 -31.25 2.65 12.63
N TRP A 153 -30.27 2.14 11.91
CA TRP A 153 -29.53 0.91 12.27
C TRP A 153 -28.00 1.11 12.30
N TRP A 154 -27.47 2.15 11.67
CA TRP A 154 -26.04 2.44 11.66
C TRP A 154 -25.60 3.19 12.91
N ARG A 155 -25.41 2.48 14.04
CA ARG A 155 -25.16 3.11 15.36
C ARG A 155 -23.84 2.68 16.03
N PRO A 156 -23.29 3.47 16.99
CA PRO A 156 -22.11 3.09 17.77
C PRO A 156 -22.27 1.70 18.45
N PRO A 157 -21.17 1.00 18.81
CA PRO A 157 -19.79 1.50 18.90
C PRO A 157 -18.96 1.36 17.61
N PHE A 158 -19.48 0.65 16.60
CA PHE A 158 -18.76 0.35 15.36
C PHE A 158 -19.08 1.36 14.26
N THR A 159 -18.75 2.63 14.52
CA THR A 159 -18.83 3.77 13.59
C THR A 159 -17.51 4.56 13.64
N LEU A 160 -17.18 5.33 12.60
CA LEU A 160 -15.94 6.15 12.60
C LEU A 160 -16.05 7.37 13.52
N LEU A 161 -17.26 7.86 13.73
CA LEU A 161 -17.66 8.97 14.59
C LEU A 161 -18.43 8.40 15.81
N SER A 162 -17.84 7.41 16.49
CA SER A 162 -18.47 6.66 17.59
C SER A 162 -18.72 7.44 18.87
N ASP A 163 -18.15 8.64 18.98
CA ASP A 163 -18.40 9.60 20.06
C ASP A 163 -19.67 10.45 19.83
N ALA A 164 -20.34 10.32 18.68
CA ALA A 164 -21.60 11.01 18.39
C ALA A 164 -22.83 10.10 18.57
N ASP A 165 -23.91 10.71 19.07
CA ASP A 165 -25.19 10.03 19.32
C ASP A 165 -26.07 9.86 18.06
N ASP A 166 -25.92 10.74 17.07
CA ASP A 166 -26.69 10.73 15.81
C ASP A 166 -25.74 10.65 14.61
N VAL A 167 -25.63 9.45 14.05
CA VAL A 167 -24.69 9.11 12.99
C VAL A 167 -25.46 8.58 11.79
N ASP A 168 -25.14 9.10 10.61
CA ASP A 168 -25.72 8.69 9.34
C ASP A 168 -24.66 8.12 8.39
N LEU A 169 -24.90 6.93 7.86
CA LEU A 169 -24.10 6.40 6.75
C LEU A 169 -24.78 6.76 5.43
N GLU A 170 -24.18 7.65 4.67
CA GLU A 170 -24.68 8.06 3.37
C GLU A 170 -24.11 7.15 2.27
N ILE A 171 -25.00 6.38 1.63
CA ILE A 171 -24.65 5.53 0.50
C ILE A 171 -25.05 6.24 -0.81
N PRO A 172 -24.09 6.62 -1.67
CA PRO A 172 -24.40 7.31 -2.90
C PRO A 172 -25.03 6.37 -3.95
N ALA A 173 -25.70 6.95 -4.94
CA ALA A 173 -26.26 6.21 -6.06
C ALA A 173 -25.22 5.91 -7.16
N GLU A 174 -24.19 6.74 -7.29
CA GLU A 174 -23.21 6.65 -8.37
C GLU A 174 -21.95 5.90 -7.94
N VAL A 175 -21.51 4.93 -8.75
CA VAL A 175 -20.21 4.26 -8.56
C VAL A 175 -19.09 5.30 -8.71
N GLY A 176 -18.10 5.27 -7.82
CA GLY A 176 -17.03 6.25 -7.72
C GLY A 176 -17.30 7.38 -6.73
N ALA A 177 -18.54 7.53 -6.24
CA ALA A 177 -18.87 8.51 -5.22
C ALA A 177 -18.48 8.02 -3.80
N PRO A 178 -18.20 8.96 -2.86
CA PRO A 178 -17.78 8.60 -1.52
C PRO A 178 -18.96 8.08 -0.67
N VAL A 179 -18.74 6.97 0.04
CA VAL A 179 -19.57 6.52 1.15
C VAL A 179 -19.11 7.27 2.40
N LEU A 180 -19.99 8.09 2.95
CA LEU A 180 -19.65 9.03 4.02
C LEU A 180 -20.43 8.71 5.28
N GLU A 181 -19.80 8.91 6.42
CA GLU A 181 -20.47 8.97 7.70
C GLU A 181 -20.58 10.43 8.14
N ARG A 182 -21.77 10.86 8.55
CA ARG A 182 -22.01 12.23 9.03
C ARG A 182 -22.57 12.24 10.45
N ALA A 183 -22.06 13.15 11.25
CA ALA A 183 -22.58 13.44 12.58
C ALA A 183 -22.42 14.95 12.86
N GLY A 184 -23.53 15.68 12.83
CA GLY A 184 -23.52 17.15 12.93
C GLY A 184 -22.75 17.80 11.77
N ASP A 185 -21.70 18.54 12.08
CA ASP A 185 -20.79 19.19 11.13
C ASP A 185 -19.59 18.31 10.72
N ARG A 186 -19.41 17.16 11.36
CA ARG A 186 -18.32 16.22 11.08
C ARG A 186 -18.70 15.24 9.99
N THR A 187 -17.75 14.96 9.11
CA THR A 187 -17.89 13.96 8.05
C THR A 187 -16.64 13.08 8.04
N ALA A 188 -16.83 11.76 8.00
CA ALA A 188 -15.77 10.77 7.86
C ALA A 188 -15.97 9.94 6.58
N LEU A 189 -14.89 9.58 5.90
CA LEU A 189 -14.92 8.76 4.70
C LEU A 189 -14.80 7.28 5.06
N TRP A 190 -15.84 6.50 4.79
CA TRP A 190 -15.77 5.04 4.86
C TRP A 190 -15.06 4.44 3.66
N GLY A 191 -15.28 5.03 2.49
CA GLY A 191 -14.77 4.49 1.24
C GLY A 191 -15.38 5.10 0.00
N THR A 192 -15.13 4.45 -1.12
CA THR A 192 -15.70 4.79 -2.43
C THR A 192 -16.61 3.66 -2.85
N LEU A 193 -17.82 3.98 -3.33
CA LEU A 193 -18.73 2.98 -3.90
C LEU A 193 -18.11 2.39 -5.17
N ILE A 194 -18.00 1.06 -5.24
CA ILE A 194 -17.37 0.34 -6.36
C ILE A 194 -18.35 -0.57 -7.11
N GLU A 195 -19.49 -0.90 -6.51
CA GLU A 195 -20.53 -1.74 -7.11
C GLU A 195 -21.89 -1.26 -6.62
N ARG A 196 -22.86 -1.19 -7.53
CA ARG A 196 -24.25 -0.97 -7.19
C ARG A 196 -25.17 -1.68 -8.19
N GLN A 197 -26.10 -2.45 -7.65
CA GLN A 197 -27.21 -3.06 -8.33
C GLN A 197 -28.42 -2.88 -7.43
N ASP A 198 -29.30 -1.94 -7.79
CA ASP A 198 -30.47 -1.60 -6.97
C ASP A 198 -31.34 -2.83 -6.68
N GLY A 199 -31.74 -2.97 -5.42
CA GLY A 199 -32.50 -4.11 -4.90
C GLY A 199 -31.67 -5.37 -4.60
N HIS A 200 -30.38 -5.41 -4.96
CA HIS A 200 -29.61 -6.67 -4.95
C HIS A 200 -28.26 -6.58 -4.27
N ALA A 201 -27.41 -5.63 -4.65
CA ALA A 201 -26.03 -5.60 -4.18
C ALA A 201 -25.42 -4.20 -4.19
N LEU A 202 -24.63 -3.89 -3.17
CA LEU A 202 -23.74 -2.73 -3.18
C LEU A 202 -22.40 -3.11 -2.57
N ALA A 203 -21.33 -2.48 -3.03
CA ALA A 203 -20.01 -2.65 -2.44
C ALA A 203 -19.24 -1.33 -2.44
N TRP A 204 -18.40 -1.15 -1.43
CA TRP A 204 -17.49 -0.02 -1.34
C TRP A 204 -16.11 -0.47 -0.87
N SER A 205 -15.08 0.29 -1.25
CA SER A 205 -13.73 0.10 -0.74
C SER A 205 -13.73 0.36 0.77
N SER A 206 -13.16 -0.50 1.59
CA SER A 206 -13.16 -0.34 3.04
C SER A 206 -11.74 -0.16 3.57
N ARG A 207 -11.60 0.66 4.61
CA ARG A 207 -10.47 0.59 5.55
C ARG A 207 -10.91 -0.27 6.72
N ILE A 208 -10.07 -1.20 7.18
CA ILE A 208 -10.36 -1.85 8.47
C ILE A 208 -10.20 -0.78 9.56
N CYS A 209 -11.26 -0.57 10.34
CA CYS A 209 -11.23 0.33 11.49
C CYS A 209 -10.16 -0.18 12.47
N GLY A 210 -9.12 0.63 12.74
CA GLY A 210 -8.00 0.26 13.61
C GLY A 210 -6.75 -0.27 12.92
N ALA A 211 -6.74 -0.50 11.59
CA ALA A 211 -5.56 -0.94 10.86
C ALA A 211 -4.80 0.23 10.20
N ASP A 212 -3.49 0.31 10.45
CA ASP A 212 -2.61 1.39 9.91
C ASP A 212 -2.46 1.34 8.38
N ALA A 213 -2.47 0.14 7.80
CA ALA A 213 -2.34 -0.07 6.36
C ALA A 213 -3.14 -1.31 5.92
N ALA A 214 -4.41 -1.10 5.56
CA ALA A 214 -5.26 -2.14 5.00
C ALA A 214 -6.07 -1.61 3.82
N ILE A 215 -6.24 -2.45 2.81
CA ILE A 215 -7.17 -2.25 1.69
C ILE A 215 -8.19 -3.36 1.77
N GLY A 216 -9.47 -3.00 1.75
CA GLY A 216 -10.55 -3.97 1.75
C GLY A 216 -11.73 -3.55 0.89
N THR A 217 -12.72 -4.42 0.88
CA THR A 217 -14.03 -4.21 0.27
C THR A 217 -15.07 -4.70 1.26
N VAL A 218 -16.12 -3.91 1.44
CA VAL A 218 -17.36 -4.37 2.06
C VAL A 218 -18.38 -4.51 0.95
N ARG A 219 -19.03 -5.68 0.89
CA ARG A 219 -20.12 -5.98 -0.03
C ARG A 219 -21.35 -6.39 0.77
N VAL A 220 -22.48 -5.83 0.40
CA VAL A 220 -23.79 -6.18 0.93
C VAL A 220 -24.61 -6.78 -0.20
N ARG A 221 -25.28 -7.90 0.07
CA ARG A 221 -26.23 -8.53 -0.84
C ARG A 221 -27.58 -8.71 -0.17
N VAL A 222 -28.63 -8.57 -0.94
CA VAL A 222 -30.01 -8.87 -0.55
C VAL A 222 -30.54 -9.92 -1.51
N GLU A 223 -30.91 -11.08 -0.98
CA GLU A 223 -31.38 -12.22 -1.77
C GLU A 223 -32.81 -12.59 -1.33
N PRO A 224 -33.77 -12.74 -2.24
CA PRO A 224 -35.14 -13.11 -1.88
C PRO A 224 -35.21 -14.54 -1.34
N THR A 225 -36.04 -14.76 -0.32
CA THR A 225 -36.37 -16.08 0.22
C THR A 225 -37.88 -16.28 0.28
N PRO A 226 -38.40 -17.52 0.40
CA PRO A 226 -39.83 -17.74 0.55
C PRO A 226 -40.48 -17.03 1.75
N ALA A 227 -39.70 -16.72 2.79
CA ALA A 227 -40.15 -16.07 4.02
C ALA A 227 -39.82 -14.56 4.09
N GLY A 228 -39.13 -14.01 3.08
CA GLY A 228 -38.68 -12.62 3.07
C GLY A 228 -37.42 -12.43 2.22
N CYS A 229 -36.30 -12.08 2.87
CA CYS A 229 -35.00 -11.98 2.21
C CYS A 229 -33.86 -12.33 3.17
N THR A 230 -32.71 -12.70 2.63
CA THR A 230 -31.45 -12.83 3.36
C THR A 230 -30.59 -11.61 3.03
N VAL A 231 -30.04 -10.96 4.06
CA VAL A 231 -29.06 -9.88 3.89
C VAL A 231 -27.70 -10.41 4.30
N THR A 232 -26.72 -10.32 3.41
CA THR A 232 -25.36 -10.81 3.63
C THR A 232 -24.36 -9.67 3.55
N PHE A 233 -23.61 -9.45 4.63
CA PHE A 233 -22.44 -8.58 4.66
C PHE A 233 -21.17 -9.42 4.52
N ARG A 234 -20.33 -9.06 3.56
CA ARG A 234 -19.02 -9.66 3.36
C ARG A 234 -17.97 -8.58 3.36
N GLN A 235 -17.06 -8.64 4.31
CA GLN A 235 -15.87 -7.82 4.35
C GLN A 235 -14.64 -8.66 4.04
N GLU A 236 -13.88 -8.22 3.06
CA GLU A 236 -12.61 -8.82 2.68
C GLU A 236 -11.53 -7.75 2.69
N ALA A 237 -10.38 -8.03 3.29
CA ALA A 237 -9.31 -7.05 3.38
C ALA A 237 -7.93 -7.71 3.48
N ILE A 238 -6.91 -7.02 2.98
CA ILE A 238 -5.50 -7.38 3.15
C ILE A 238 -4.80 -6.19 3.78
N GLY A 239 -4.01 -6.43 4.83
CA GLY A 239 -3.33 -5.36 5.54
C GLY A 239 -2.60 -5.82 6.78
N ALA A 240 -1.93 -4.87 7.43
CA ALA A 240 -1.25 -5.06 8.70
C ALA A 240 -2.26 -4.84 9.85
N PHE A 241 -2.72 -5.93 10.48
CA PHE A 241 -3.60 -5.90 11.64
C PHE A 241 -3.49 -7.21 12.45
N ASP A 242 -3.82 -7.14 13.74
CA ASP A 242 -3.70 -8.27 14.66
C ASP A 242 -4.85 -9.29 14.48
N THR A 243 -4.85 -10.36 15.28
CA THR A 243 -5.93 -11.36 15.26
C THR A 243 -7.20 -10.89 15.97
N GLN A 244 -7.11 -9.93 16.89
CA GLN A 244 -8.27 -9.38 17.58
C GLN A 244 -9.17 -8.58 16.62
N THR A 245 -8.55 -7.98 15.60
CA THR A 245 -9.24 -7.26 14.52
C THR A 245 -10.27 -8.14 13.79
N ASP A 246 -10.02 -9.45 13.66
CA ASP A 246 -10.97 -10.38 13.03
C ASP A 246 -12.26 -10.48 13.85
N ASP A 247 -12.12 -10.65 15.18
CA ASP A 247 -13.23 -10.79 16.12
C ASP A 247 -14.02 -9.47 16.26
N ASP A 248 -13.33 -8.33 16.29
CA ASP A 248 -13.95 -7.01 16.40
C ASP A 248 -14.76 -6.65 15.14
N VAL A 249 -14.24 -6.96 13.94
CA VAL A 249 -14.97 -6.76 12.68
C VAL A 249 -16.18 -7.70 12.59
N ALA A 250 -16.03 -8.97 12.98
CA ALA A 250 -17.14 -9.90 13.04
C ALA A 250 -18.20 -9.45 14.05
N LEU A 251 -17.81 -9.02 15.24
CA LEU A 251 -18.75 -8.51 16.24
C LEU A 251 -19.52 -7.29 15.70
N GLY A 252 -18.81 -6.36 15.06
CA GLY A 252 -19.41 -5.17 14.48
C GLY A 252 -20.48 -5.46 13.44
N TRP A 253 -20.20 -6.32 12.46
CA TRP A 253 -21.19 -6.69 11.45
C TRP A 253 -22.42 -7.37 12.05
N ARG A 254 -22.23 -8.18 13.09
CA ARG A 254 -23.33 -8.95 13.69
C ARG A 254 -24.29 -8.00 14.38
N THR A 255 -23.76 -7.09 15.18
CA THR A 255 -24.54 -6.04 15.84
C THR A 255 -25.34 -5.20 14.82
N LYS A 256 -24.73 -4.83 13.69
CA LYS A 256 -25.43 -4.08 12.64
C LYS A 256 -26.55 -4.86 11.97
N LEU A 257 -26.32 -6.15 11.71
CA LEU A 257 -27.33 -7.04 11.15
C LEU A 257 -28.50 -7.25 12.12
N ASP A 258 -28.23 -7.37 13.41
CA ASP A 258 -29.25 -7.49 14.45
C ASP A 258 -30.09 -6.21 14.55
N ASP A 259 -29.45 -5.03 14.56
CA ASP A 259 -30.12 -3.73 14.56
C ASP A 259 -31.02 -3.54 13.31
N LEU A 260 -30.53 -3.97 12.14
CA LEU A 260 -31.29 -3.93 10.89
C LEU A 260 -32.50 -4.90 10.95
N GLY A 261 -32.30 -6.11 11.47
CA GLY A 261 -33.36 -7.09 11.67
C GLY A 261 -34.47 -6.58 12.59
N VAL A 262 -34.09 -5.97 13.72
CA VAL A 262 -35.01 -5.33 14.66
C VAL A 262 -35.79 -4.20 14.00
N LEU A 263 -35.10 -3.33 13.25
CA LEU A 263 -35.73 -2.22 12.55
C LEU A 263 -36.81 -2.68 11.55
N LEU A 264 -36.55 -3.78 10.84
CA LEU A 264 -37.41 -4.25 9.76
C LEU A 264 -38.55 -5.16 10.24
N THR A 265 -38.37 -5.87 11.35
CA THR A 265 -39.36 -6.83 11.87
C THR A 265 -40.08 -6.35 13.13
N GLY A 266 -39.50 -5.39 13.87
CA GLY A 266 -40.00 -4.93 15.16
C GLY A 266 -39.69 -5.89 16.33
N ALA A 267 -38.92 -6.96 16.12
CA ALA A 267 -38.57 -7.96 17.14
C ALA A 267 -37.05 -8.19 17.18
N LEU A 268 -36.49 -8.46 18.37
CA LEU A 268 -35.10 -8.93 18.51
C LEU A 268 -34.96 -10.27 17.79
N VAL A 269 -34.13 -10.32 16.76
CA VAL A 269 -33.68 -11.57 16.14
C VAL A 269 -32.81 -12.26 17.21
N GLY A 270 -33.25 -13.44 17.66
CA GLY A 270 -32.63 -14.19 18.76
C GLY A 270 -31.64 -15.24 18.28
#